data_AF-A0A4R5K4U2-F1
#
_entry.id   AF-A0A4R5K4U2-F1
#
_cell.length_a   1.000
_cell.length_b   1.000
_cell.length_c   1.000
_cell.angle_alpha   90.00
_cell.angle_beta   90.00
_cell.angle_gamma   90.00
#
_symmetry.space_group_name_H-M   'P 1'
#
loop_
_entity.id
_entity.type
_entity.pdbx_description
1 polymer ?
#
loop_
_entity_poly.entity_id
_entity_poly.type
_entity_poly.pdbx_seq_one_letter_code
_entity_poly.pdbx_strand_id
1 'polypeptide(L)'
;SPVTAIAVEGASDSPSTLLLAAWLTLYLNAPVHIVADPAGTGIRRVKLTRATGDIQLIRPGLTIAELTQPGQPPQRISLPRRSLKDCLAEELRRLDPDDVFGEVVQNA
;
A
#
# COMPACT_ATOMS: atom_id res chain seq x y z
N SER A 1 15.33 -13.43 3.08
CA SER A 1 14.49 -13.90 4.20
C SER A 1 13.04 -13.58 3.88
N PRO A 2 12.09 -14.54 4.06
CA PRO A 2 10.68 -14.34 3.76
C PRO A 2 10.05 -13.27 4.66
N VAL A 3 8.92 -12.72 4.21
CA VAL A 3 8.07 -11.84 5.03
C VAL A 3 7.27 -12.70 5.99
N THR A 4 7.29 -12.34 7.28
CA THR A 4 6.61 -13.09 8.34
C THR A 4 5.38 -12.37 8.89
N ALA A 5 5.29 -11.06 8.70
CA ALA A 5 4.17 -10.23 9.12
C ALA A 5 4.15 -8.92 8.34
N ILE A 6 2.97 -8.34 8.18
CA ILE A 6 2.75 -7.11 7.42
C ILE A 6 1.81 -6.20 8.21
N ALA A 7 2.17 -4.93 8.37
CA ALA A 7 1.26 -3.92 8.91
C ALA A 7 0.93 -2.88 7.83
N VAL A 8 -0.36 -2.68 7.56
CA VAL A 8 -0.86 -1.62 6.67
C VAL A 8 -1.60 -0.61 7.52
N GLU A 9 -1.11 0.61 7.57
CA GLU A 9 -1.73 1.72 8.28
C GLU A 9 -2.36 2.68 7.27
N GLY A 10 -3.64 2.97 7.45
CA GLY A 10 -4.34 3.87 6.55
C GLY A 10 -5.74 4.21 7.02
N ALA A 11 -6.33 5.18 6.33
CA ALA A 11 -7.63 5.73 6.69
C ALA A 11 -8.70 4.63 6.80
N SER A 12 -9.49 4.69 7.86
CA SER A 12 -10.57 3.74 8.15
C SER A 12 -11.69 3.75 7.10
N ASP A 13 -11.84 4.84 6.37
CA ASP A 13 -12.82 5.04 5.30
C ASP A 13 -12.26 4.78 3.90
N SER A 14 -11.02 4.27 3.79
CA SER A 14 -10.36 4.07 2.51
C SER A 14 -10.42 2.60 2.06
N PRO A 15 -11.17 2.28 0.99
CA PRO A 15 -11.14 0.95 0.37
C PRO A 15 -9.73 0.54 -0.07
N SER A 16 -8.90 1.50 -0.45
CA SER A 16 -7.51 1.25 -0.83
C SER A 16 -6.68 0.63 0.28
N THR A 17 -6.94 0.96 1.55
CA THR A 17 -6.27 0.34 2.71
C THR A 17 -6.58 -1.16 2.77
N LEU A 18 -7.86 -1.52 2.61
CA LEU A 18 -8.33 -2.91 2.60
C LEU A 18 -7.80 -3.68 1.38
N LEU A 19 -7.92 -3.09 0.18
CA LEU A 19 -7.46 -3.70 -1.06
C LEU A 19 -5.95 -3.98 -1.04
N LEU A 20 -5.15 -3.03 -0.55
CA LEU A 20 -3.70 -3.24 -0.41
C LEU A 20 -3.38 -4.35 0.58
N ALA A 21 -4.11 -4.41 1.70
CA ALA A 21 -3.92 -5.47 2.68
C ALA A 21 -4.27 -6.86 2.12
N ALA A 22 -5.39 -6.98 1.41
CA ALA A 22 -5.78 -8.21 0.74
C ALA A 22 -4.74 -8.64 -0.32
N TRP A 23 -4.34 -7.71 -1.18
CA TRP A 23 -3.33 -7.95 -2.21
C TRP A 23 -1.98 -8.40 -1.61
N LEU A 24 -1.49 -7.73 -0.56
CA LEU A 24 -0.25 -8.13 0.11
C LEU A 24 -0.35 -9.52 0.76
N THR A 25 -1.52 -9.88 1.28
CA THR A 25 -1.77 -11.22 1.83
C THR A 25 -1.62 -12.28 0.74
N LEU A 26 -2.27 -12.08 -0.42
CA LEU A 26 -2.23 -13.00 -1.55
C LEU A 26 -0.81 -13.18 -2.11
N TYR A 27 -0.07 -12.09 -2.29
CA TYR A 27 1.24 -12.14 -2.95
C TYR A 27 2.40 -12.54 -2.05
N LEU A 28 2.34 -12.22 -0.75
CA LEU A 28 3.45 -12.49 0.18
C LEU A 28 3.19 -13.68 1.09
N ASN A 29 1.97 -14.24 1.07
CA ASN A 29 1.57 -15.39 1.89
C ASN A 29 1.93 -15.20 3.38
N ALA A 30 1.69 -13.99 3.90
CA ALA A 30 2.02 -13.58 5.25
C ALA A 30 0.82 -12.84 5.89
N PRO A 31 0.62 -12.96 7.21
CA PRO A 31 -0.49 -12.31 7.89
C PRO A 31 -0.38 -10.78 7.81
N VAL A 32 -1.45 -10.14 7.36
CA VAL A 32 -1.58 -8.67 7.31
C VAL A 32 -2.44 -8.16 8.46
N HIS A 33 -1.96 -7.14 9.16
CA HIS A 33 -2.70 -6.41 10.19
C HIS A 33 -2.97 -4.99 9.70
N ILE A 34 -4.24 -4.59 9.76
CA ILE A 34 -4.65 -3.23 9.38
C ILE A 34 -4.66 -2.36 10.64
N VAL A 35 -3.96 -1.25 10.59
CA VAL A 35 -3.94 -0.22 11.64
C VAL A 35 -4.76 0.96 11.13
N ALA A 36 -5.87 1.26 11.80
CA ALA A 36 -6.74 2.36 11.42
C ALA A 36 -6.05 3.71 11.68
N ASP A 37 -6.12 4.60 10.70
CA ASP A 37 -5.73 6.01 10.76
C ASP A 37 -7.01 6.87 10.51
N PRO A 38 -7.04 8.16 10.88
CA PRO A 38 -8.22 8.99 10.65
C PRO A 38 -8.66 9.02 9.19
N ALA A 39 -9.96 9.25 8.99
CA ALA A 39 -10.56 9.36 7.66
C ALA A 39 -9.81 10.36 6.75
N GLY A 40 -9.73 10.06 5.45
CA GLY A 40 -9.11 10.94 4.44
C GLY A 40 -7.57 10.95 4.37
N THR A 41 -6.86 10.29 5.30
CA THR A 41 -5.39 10.18 5.26
C THR A 41 -4.88 9.17 4.22
N GLY A 42 -5.76 8.35 3.64
CA GLY A 42 -5.40 7.28 2.71
C GLY A 42 -4.42 6.30 3.34
N ILE A 43 -3.64 5.59 2.53
CA ILE A 43 -2.58 4.70 3.05
C ILE A 43 -1.40 5.53 3.57
N ARG A 44 -1.11 5.42 4.86
CA ARG A 44 -0.04 6.15 5.55
C ARG A 44 1.26 5.36 5.62
N ARG A 45 1.21 4.07 5.98
CA ARG A 45 2.40 3.26 6.21
C ARG A 45 2.18 1.81 5.78
N VAL A 46 3.22 1.21 5.22
CA VAL A 46 3.32 -0.23 5.02
C VAL A 46 4.62 -0.70 5.66
N LYS A 47 4.55 -1.72 6.51
CA LYS A 47 5.71 -2.33 7.15
C LYS A 47 5.72 -3.83 6.86
N LEU A 48 6.82 -4.34 6.33
CA LEU A 48 7.07 -5.76 6.08
C LEU A 48 8.13 -6.25 7.07
N THR A 49 7.78 -7.21 7.91
CA THR A 49 8.71 -7.79 8.89
C THR A 49 9.35 -9.06 8.33
N ARG A 50 10.67 -9.15 8.48
CA ARG A 50 11.51 -10.26 8.01
C ARG A 50 12.61 -10.51 9.04
N ALA A 51 13.21 -11.71 9.06
CA ALA A 51 14.28 -12.02 9.99
C ALA A 51 15.53 -11.12 9.83
N THR A 52 15.74 -10.57 8.63
CA THR A 52 16.85 -9.66 8.32
C THR A 52 16.55 -8.20 8.67
N GLY A 53 15.40 -7.92 9.27
CA GLY A 53 14.92 -6.59 9.61
C GLY A 53 13.78 -6.09 8.71
N ASP A 54 13.13 -5.05 9.21
CA ASP A 54 11.91 -4.50 8.64
C ASP A 54 12.17 -3.67 7.38
N ILE A 55 11.27 -3.78 6.39
CA ILE A 55 11.12 -2.79 5.32
C ILE A 55 9.93 -1.93 5.66
N GLN A 56 10.07 -0.61 5.58
CA GLN A 56 8.99 0.32 5.86
C GLN A 56 8.89 1.38 4.77
N LEU A 57 7.68 1.58 4.25
CA LEU A 57 7.31 2.74 3.44
C LEU A 57 6.35 3.60 4.27
N ILE A 58 6.69 4.86 4.53
CA ILE A 58 5.85 5.81 5.26
C ILE A 58 5.60 7.06 4.42
N ARG A 59 4.38 7.57 4.43
CA ARG A 59 4.01 8.88 3.88
C ARG A 59 3.79 9.87 5.03
N PRO A 60 4.81 10.67 5.40
CA PRO A 60 4.64 11.72 6.41
C PRO A 60 3.77 12.89 5.91
N GLY A 61 3.56 13.00 4.59
CA GLY A 61 2.71 14.02 3.97
C GLY A 61 2.06 13.51 2.69
N LEU A 62 1.74 14.42 1.77
CA LEU A 62 0.94 14.11 0.57
C LEU A 62 1.76 13.77 -0.69
N THR A 63 3.06 14.07 -0.68
CA THR A 63 3.87 14.06 -1.90
C THR A 63 5.09 13.17 -1.86
N ILE A 64 5.69 12.97 -0.68
CA ILE A 64 6.89 12.17 -0.53
C ILE A 64 6.59 10.98 0.38
N ALA A 65 7.04 9.82 -0.04
CA ALA A 65 7.17 8.65 0.83
C ALA A 65 8.63 8.40 1.16
N GLU A 66 8.87 7.87 2.35
CA GLU A 66 10.19 7.48 2.84
C GLU A 66 10.25 5.96 2.96
N LEU A 67 11.18 5.34 2.22
CA LEU A 67 11.46 3.92 2.24
C LEU A 67 12.70 3.68 3.11
N THR A 68 12.54 2.90 4.17
CA THR A 68 13.63 2.46 5.04
C THR A 68 13.75 0.94 4.97
N GLN A 69 14.98 0.44 4.82
CA GLN A 69 15.26 -0.99 4.79
C GLN A 69 16.66 -1.30 5.35
N PRO A 70 16.90 -2.52 5.85
CA PRO A 70 18.16 -2.86 6.51
C PRO A 70 19.33 -2.79 5.54
N GLY A 71 20.44 -2.20 5.97
CA GLY A 71 21.68 -2.09 5.19
C GLY A 71 21.65 -1.02 4.08
N GLN A 72 20.64 -0.16 4.03
CA GLN A 72 20.56 0.94 3.07
C GLN A 72 20.14 2.25 3.75
N PRO A 73 20.60 3.41 3.26
CA PRO A 73 20.11 4.69 3.75
C PRO A 73 18.62 4.87 3.38
N PRO A 74 17.85 5.62 4.17
CA PRO A 74 16.47 5.96 3.82
C PRO A 74 16.38 6.63 2.45
N GLN A 75 15.43 6.17 1.63
CA GLN A 75 15.17 6.71 0.30
C GLN A 75 13.90 7.54 0.31
N ARG A 76 13.91 8.68 -0.41
CA ARG A 76 12.74 9.53 -0.59
C ARG A 76 12.17 9.31 -1.99
N ILE A 77 10.92 8.89 -2.06
CA ILE A 77 10.22 8.55 -3.30
C ILE A 77 9.11 9.57 -3.51
N SER A 78 9.08 10.20 -4.69
CA SER A 78 7.99 11.08 -5.07
C SER A 78 6.74 10.24 -5.36
N LEU A 79 5.73 10.36 -4.50
CA LEU A 79 4.43 9.72 -4.61
C LEU A 79 3.30 10.75 -4.35
N PRO A 80 3.18 11.78 -5.20
CA PRO A 80 2.08 12.73 -5.10
C PRO A 80 0.73 12.04 -5.31
N ARG A 81 -0.25 12.39 -4.48
CA ARG A 81 -1.64 12.03 -4.76
C ARG A 81 -2.05 12.64 -6.11
N ARG A 82 -2.46 11.78 -7.03
CA ARG A 82 -3.07 12.21 -8.30
C ARG A 82 -4.42 12.87 -8.02
N SER A 83 -4.76 13.91 -8.76
CA SER A 83 -6.09 14.51 -8.64
C SER A 83 -7.15 13.52 -9.15
N LEU A 84 -8.40 13.66 -8.68
CA LEU A 84 -9.50 12.82 -9.19
C LEU A 84 -9.60 12.90 -10.71
N LYS A 85 -9.36 14.09 -11.29
CA LYS A 85 -9.35 14.29 -12.74
C LYS A 85 -8.27 13.46 -13.42
N ASP A 86 -7.07 13.40 -12.84
CA ASP A 86 -5.97 12.59 -13.38
C ASP A 86 -6.24 11.10 -13.24
N CYS A 87 -6.84 10.67 -12.13
CA CYS A 87 -7.27 9.29 -11.94
C CYS A 87 -8.33 8.90 -12.98
N LEU A 88 -9.39 9.71 -13.15
CA LEU A 88 -10.44 9.46 -14.13
C LEU A 88 -9.91 9.46 -15.57
N ALA A 89 -9.00 10.38 -15.89
CA ALA A 89 -8.35 10.42 -17.19
C ALA A 89 -7.42 9.22 -17.44
N GLU A 90 -6.96 8.52 -16.40
CA GLU A 90 -6.20 7.27 -16.50
C GLU A 90 -7.14 6.08 -16.75
N GLU A 91 -8.20 5.95 -15.96
CA GLU A 91 -9.20 4.87 -16.10
C GLU A 91 -9.85 4.91 -17.50
N LEU A 92 -10.20 6.10 -18.00
CA LEU A 92 -10.74 6.25 -19.35
C LEU A 92 -9.73 5.93 -20.45
N ARG A 93 -8.43 5.94 -20.15
CA ARG A 93 -7.37 5.61 -21.11
C ARG A 93 -7.11 4.10 -21.18
N ARG A 94 -7.49 3.34 -20.15
CA ARG A 94 -7.41 1.87 -20.09
C ARG A 94 -8.76 1.31 -19.65
N LEU A 95 -9.66 1.20 -20.62
CA LEU A 95 -10.95 0.49 -20.52
C LEU A 95 -10.82 -1.04 -20.67
N ASP A 96 -9.59 -1.57 -20.56
CA ASP A 96 -9.35 -3.01 -20.52
C ASP A 96 -9.71 -3.56 -19.12
N PRO A 97 -10.03 -4.86 -18.99
CA PRO A 97 -10.33 -5.47 -17.69
C PRO A 97 -9.17 -5.32 -16.70
N ASP A 98 -9.47 -5.00 -15.44
CA ASP A 98 -8.49 -5.04 -14.34
C ASP A 98 -8.48 -6.44 -13.70
N ASP A 99 -7.64 -7.32 -14.24
CA ASP A 99 -7.53 -8.71 -13.78
C ASP A 99 -7.09 -8.81 -12.31
N VAL A 100 -6.22 -7.90 -11.84
CA VAL A 100 -5.72 -7.90 -10.45
C VAL A 100 -6.82 -7.49 -9.48
N PHE A 101 -7.61 -6.47 -9.82
CA PHE A 101 -8.79 -6.11 -9.03
C PHE A 101 -9.81 -7.26 -8.99
N GLY A 102 -10.04 -7.91 -10.13
CA GLY A 102 -10.92 -9.07 -10.23
C GLY A 102 -10.50 -10.22 -9.30
N GLU A 103 -9.22 -10.58 -9.30
CA GLU A 103 -8.67 -11.61 -8.41
C GLU A 103 -8.81 -11.24 -6.93
N VAL A 104 -8.56 -9.98 -6.57
CA VAL A 104 -8.65 -9.51 -5.18
C VAL A 104 -10.10 -9.56 -4.69
N VAL A 105 -11.08 -9.08 -5.46
CA VAL A 105 -12.48 -9.04 -5.01
C VAL A 105 -13.12 -10.44 -4.95
N GLN A 106 -12.71 -11.37 -5.81
CA GLN A 106 -13.25 -12.74 -5.81
C GLN A 106 -12.68 -13.64 -4.71
N ASN A 107 -11.47 -13.35 -4.24
CA ASN A 107 -10.75 -14.19 -3.27
C ASN A 107 -10.48 -13.49 -1.93
N ALA A 108 -11.08 -12.31 -1.69
CA ALA A 108 -11.05 -11.60 -0.42
C ALA A 108 -12.05 -12.17 0.60
#